data_AF-A0A800A7L9-F1
#
_entry.id   AF-A0A800A7L9-F1
#
_cell.length_a   1.000
_cell.length_b   1.000
_cell.length_c   1.000
_cell.angle_alpha   90.00
_cell.angle_beta   90.00
_cell.angle_gamma   90.00
#
_symmetry.space_group_name_H-M   'P 1'
#
loop_
_entity.id
_entity.type
_entity.pdbx_description
1 polymer ?
#
loop_
_entity_poly.entity_id
_entity_poly.type
_entity_poly.pdbx_seq_one_letter_code
_entity_poly.pdbx_strand_id
1 'polypeptide(L)' 'MLQVEHLTKVYESGTVALKDVSFEVPDGEFLAIIGLS' A
#
# COMPACT_ATOMS: atom_id res chain seq x y z
N MET A 1 -8.13 13.62 -1.74
CA MET A 1 -7.98 12.56 -0.72
C MET A 1 -7.67 11.25 -1.44
N LEU A 2 -6.58 10.57 -1.08
CA LEU A 2 -6.23 9.23 -1.59
C LEU A 2 -6.58 8.19 -0.52
N GLN A 3 -7.22 7.10 -0.90
CA GLN A 3 -7.56 6.01 0.02
C GLN A 3 -7.18 4.67 -0.60
N VAL A 4 -6.51 3.83 0.17
CA VAL A 4 -6.19 2.43 -0.17
C VAL A 4 -6.88 1.55 0.86
N GLU A 5 -7.69 0.60 0.39
CA GLU A 5 -8.48 -0.28 1.24
C GLU A 5 -8.23 -1.73 0.86
N HIS A 6 -7.86 -2.56 1.85
CA HIS A 6 -7.70 -4.01 1.73
C HIS A 6 -6.87 -4.48 0.51
N LEU A 7 -5.83 -3.71 0.14
CA LEU A 7 -5.05 -3.97 -1.06
C LEU A 7 -4.18 -5.20 -0.90
N THR A 8 -4.45 -6.20 -1.75
CA THR A 8 -3.62 -7.40 -1.90
C THR A 8 -3.07 -7.46 -3.32
N LYS A 9 -1.73 -7.54 -3.46
CA LYS A 9 -1.06 -7.69 -4.76
C LYS A 9 -0.28 -8.99 -4.78
N VAL A 10 -0.68 -9.88 -5.68
CA VAL A 10 0.03 -11.11 -5.99
C VAL A 10 0.61 -11.01 -7.41
N TYR A 11 1.88 -11.36 -7.57
CA TYR A 11 2.54 -11.51 -8.86
C TYR A 11 2.32 -12.92 -9.43
N GLU A 12 2.55 -13.09 -10.73
CA GLU A 12 2.39 -14.40 -11.42
C GLU A 12 3.26 -15.51 -10.80
N SER A 13 4.39 -15.15 -10.20
CA SER A 13 5.25 -16.06 -9.43
C SER A 13 4.62 -16.59 -8.14
N GLY A 14 3.45 -16.09 -7.75
CA GLY A 14 2.82 -16.34 -6.44
C GLY A 14 3.34 -15.45 -5.31
N THR A 15 4.29 -14.55 -5.58
CA THR A 15 4.80 -13.61 -4.58
C THR A 15 3.70 -12.64 -4.16
N VAL A 16 3.36 -12.63 -2.87
CA VAL A 16 2.42 -11.66 -2.26
C VAL A 16 3.21 -10.41 -1.87
N ALA A 17 3.16 -9.39 -2.72
CA ALA A 17 3.92 -8.16 -2.56
C ALA A 17 3.24 -7.17 -1.60
N LEU A 18 1.91 -7.13 -1.62
CA LEU A 18 1.09 -6.37 -0.67
C LEU A 18 0.07 -7.34 -0.08
N LYS A 19 -0.11 -7.32 1.24
CA LYS A 19 -1.04 -8.21 1.95
C LYS A 19 -1.97 -7.38 2.82
N ASP A 20 -3.21 -7.22 2.37
CA ASP A 20 -4.29 -6.53 3.08
C ASP A 20 -3.89 -5.13 3.61
N VAL A 21 -3.30 -4.31 2.73
CA VAL A 21 -2.80 -2.99 3.09
C VAL A 21 -3.93 -1.96 3.01
N SER A 22 -4.12 -1.18 4.09
CA SER A 22 -5.07 -0.06 4.13
C SER A 22 -4.44 1.20 4.71
N PHE A 23 -4.61 2.34 4.05
CA PHE A 23 -4.19 3.66 4.53
C PHE A 23 -4.91 4.79 3.78
N GLU A 24 -4.88 5.99 4.34
CA GLU A 24 -5.44 7.21 3.75
C GLU A 24 -4.36 8.29 3.67
N VAL A 25 -4.43 9.14 2.64
CA VAL A 25 -3.69 10.39 2.53
C VAL A 25 -4.70 11.53 2.31
N PRO A 26 -4.97 12.33 3.35
CA PRO A 26 -5.78 13.55 3.26
C PRO A 26 -5.22 14.58 2.28
N ASP A 27 -6.07 15.48 1.81
CA ASP A 27 -5.63 16.56 0.92
C ASP A 27 -4.68 17.52 1.64
N GLY A 28 -3.55 17.82 1.00
CA GLY A 28 -2.50 18.68 1.55
C GLY A 28 -1.47 17.96 2.43
N GLU A 29 -1.61 16.66 2.69
CA GLU A 29 -0.62 15.88 3.42
C GLU A 29 0.50 15.31 2.53
N PHE A 30 1.66 15.12 3.14
CA PHE A 30 2.81 14.46 2.54
C PHE A 30 3.13 13.16 3.28
N LEU A 31 3.12 12.04 2.57
CA LEU A 31 3.36 10.69 3.11
C LEU A 31 4.71 10.14 2.60
N ALA A 32 5.50 9.56 3.50
CA ALA A 32 6.70 8.79 3.18
C ALA A 32 6.51 7.32 3.59
N ILE A 33 6.92 6.39 2.72
CA ILE A 33 6.93 4.95 3.00
C ILE A 33 8.39 4.50 3.13
N ILE A 34 8.71 3.82 4.24
CA ILE A 34 10.04 3.27 4.53
C ILE A 34 9.93 1.78 4.86
N GLY A 35 10.94 1.00 4.49
CA GLY A 35 10.97 -0.43 4.71
C GLY A 35 12.36 -1.01 4.46
N LEU A 36 12.58 -2.21 4.98
CA LEU A 36 13.79 -2.98 4.70
C LEU A 36 13.71 -3.61 3.30
N SER A 37 14.88 -3.85 2.69
CA SER A 37 15.04 -4.56 1.41
C SER A 37 15.14 -6.07 1.61
#